data_AF-A0A424HFT6-F1
#
_entry.id   AF-A0A424HFT6-F1
#
_cell.length_a   1.000
_cell.length_b   1.000
_cell.length_c   1.000
_cell.angle_alpha   90.00
_cell.angle_beta   90.00
_cell.angle_gamma   90.00
#
_symmetry.space_group_name_H-M   'P 1'
#
loop_
_entity.id
_entity.type
_entity.pdbx_description
1 polymer ?
#
loop_
_entity_poly.entity_id
_entity_poly.type
_entity_poly.pdbx_seq_one_letter_code
_entity_poly.pdbx_strand_id
1 'polypeptide(L)'
;MPSDEWEPQRELTVAEYKEENENFLKEGFVPVDIEEDRFGATLRFGGVWLNSNEEFTTEMKFGMKDLMFSNFYGEMADRDYRLIDLEAYETNGKTRYAAIWKPKQGEKVRFCRGLSKEEFGRVSALMEVDGFRLVDIEGYNVDGQLNFACEWVSLDEKQLSQFAYRIMADEYYQKNAALANDGYRLTDIEVYEIGRGEICYA
;
A
#
# COMPACT_ATOMS: atom_id res chain seq x y z
N MET A 1 -14.75 -5.41 15.91
CA MET A 1 -13.39 -5.93 15.61
C MET A 1 -13.50 -6.75 14.35
N PRO A 2 -12.70 -6.48 13.31
CA PRO A 2 -12.72 -7.28 12.08
C PRO A 2 -12.51 -8.77 12.39
N SER A 3 -12.99 -9.65 11.49
CA SER A 3 -12.80 -11.09 11.63
C SER A 3 -11.31 -11.47 11.59
N ASP A 4 -10.94 -12.63 12.14
CA ASP A 4 -9.63 -13.26 11.94
C ASP A 4 -9.64 -14.18 10.70
N GLU A 5 -10.70 -14.14 9.88
CA GLU A 5 -10.84 -14.91 8.63
C GLU A 5 -10.43 -14.06 7.43
N TRP A 6 -9.43 -14.55 6.69
CA TRP A 6 -8.74 -13.85 5.62
C TRP A 6 -8.62 -14.81 4.43
N GLU A 7 -8.89 -14.31 3.23
CA GLU A 7 -8.80 -15.06 1.98
C GLU A 7 -7.69 -14.45 1.10
N PRO A 8 -6.49 -15.05 1.04
CA PRO A 8 -5.43 -14.59 0.16
C PRO A 8 -5.54 -15.25 -1.23
N GLN A 9 -5.43 -14.45 -2.30
CA GLN A 9 -5.25 -14.93 -3.67
C GLN A 9 -3.98 -14.38 -4.28
N ARG A 10 -3.43 -15.10 -5.26
CA ARG A 10 -2.16 -14.77 -5.93
C ARG A 10 -2.21 -15.11 -7.40
N GLU A 11 -1.24 -14.56 -8.15
CA GLU A 11 -1.02 -14.84 -9.57
C GLU A 11 -2.22 -14.49 -10.47
N LEU A 12 -3.05 -13.53 -10.06
CA LEU A 12 -4.27 -13.14 -10.80
C LEU A 12 -3.95 -12.13 -11.91
N THR A 13 -4.55 -12.31 -13.08
CA THR A 13 -4.67 -11.22 -14.05
C THR A 13 -5.57 -10.11 -13.50
N VAL A 14 -5.57 -8.94 -14.14
CA VAL A 14 -6.51 -7.85 -13.80
C VAL A 14 -7.98 -8.28 -13.92
N ALA A 15 -8.29 -9.17 -14.87
CA ALA A 15 -9.66 -9.66 -15.05
C ALA A 15 -10.05 -10.62 -13.93
N GLU A 16 -9.17 -11.57 -13.60
CA GLU A 16 -9.37 -12.53 -12.52
C GLU A 16 -9.44 -11.82 -11.16
N TYR A 17 -8.56 -10.86 -10.88
CA TYR A 17 -8.63 -10.08 -9.64
C TYR A 17 -10.00 -9.41 -9.46
N LYS A 18 -10.52 -8.78 -10.52
CA LYS A 18 -11.82 -8.11 -10.46
C LYS A 18 -12.96 -9.10 -10.22
N GLU A 19 -12.91 -10.26 -10.86
CA GLU A 19 -13.89 -11.32 -10.68
C GLU A 19 -13.84 -11.89 -9.25
N GLU A 20 -12.66 -12.20 -8.73
CA GLU A 20 -12.46 -12.64 -7.35
C GLU A 20 -12.96 -11.59 -6.35
N ASN A 21 -12.61 -10.32 -6.57
CA ASN A 21 -13.09 -9.23 -5.72
C ASN A 21 -14.63 -9.15 -5.71
N GLU A 22 -15.28 -9.28 -6.86
CA GLU A 22 -16.75 -9.33 -6.93
C GLU A 22 -17.35 -10.55 -6.23
N ASN A 23 -16.66 -11.70 -6.23
CA ASN A 23 -17.12 -12.91 -5.56
C ASN A 23 -16.96 -12.81 -4.04
N PHE A 24 -15.79 -12.39 -3.56
CA PHE A 24 -15.53 -12.17 -2.13
C PHE A 24 -16.47 -11.12 -1.52
N LEU A 25 -16.77 -10.03 -2.24
CA LEU A 25 -17.77 -9.05 -1.80
C LEU A 25 -19.17 -9.66 -1.59
N LYS A 26 -19.58 -10.66 -2.39
CA LYS A 26 -20.87 -11.37 -2.21
C LYS A 26 -20.84 -12.31 -0.99
N GLU A 27 -19.66 -12.77 -0.62
CA GLU A 27 -19.43 -13.67 0.51
C GLU A 27 -19.20 -12.91 1.83
N GLY A 28 -19.20 -11.57 1.79
CA GLY A 28 -19.01 -10.72 2.97
C GLY A 28 -17.55 -10.35 3.25
N PHE A 29 -16.66 -10.63 2.32
CA PHE A 29 -15.26 -10.25 2.41
C PHE A 29 -15.00 -8.94 1.68
N VAL A 30 -14.09 -8.11 2.21
CA VAL A 30 -13.69 -6.83 1.60
C VAL A 30 -12.19 -6.82 1.34
N PRO A 31 -11.70 -6.27 0.21
CA PRO A 31 -10.27 -6.21 -0.06
C PRO A 31 -9.61 -5.33 0.99
N VAL A 32 -8.45 -5.77 1.49
CA VAL A 32 -7.62 -5.01 2.43
C VAL A 32 -6.18 -4.80 1.97
N ASP A 33 -5.78 -5.56 0.95
CA ASP A 33 -4.43 -5.63 0.42
C ASP A 33 -4.49 -6.04 -1.06
N ILE A 34 -3.61 -5.46 -1.87
CA ILE A 34 -3.37 -5.73 -3.27
C ILE A 34 -1.88 -5.55 -3.53
N GLU A 35 -1.30 -6.49 -4.24
CA GLU A 35 0.13 -6.50 -4.49
C GLU A 35 0.37 -6.76 -5.97
N GLU A 36 1.18 -5.95 -6.62
CA GLU A 36 1.59 -6.17 -7.99
C GLU A 36 2.81 -7.10 -8.08
N ASP A 37 2.69 -8.16 -8.89
CA ASP A 37 3.80 -9.05 -9.19
C ASP A 37 4.14 -8.97 -10.68
N ARG A 38 5.37 -8.48 -10.97
CA ARG A 38 5.88 -8.39 -12.33
C ARG A 38 7.04 -9.35 -12.55
N PHE A 39 6.79 -10.33 -13.40
CA PHE A 39 7.84 -11.18 -13.97
C PHE A 39 8.01 -10.91 -15.47
N GLY A 40 9.01 -10.07 -15.79
CA GLY A 40 9.27 -9.64 -17.16
C GLY A 40 8.08 -8.85 -17.75
N ALA A 41 7.51 -9.36 -18.84
CA ALA A 41 6.34 -8.74 -19.49
C ALA A 41 5.01 -9.12 -18.84
N THR A 42 4.99 -10.10 -17.94
CA THR A 42 3.77 -10.58 -17.29
C THR A 42 3.53 -9.80 -16.02
N LEU A 43 2.35 -9.18 -15.93
CA LEU A 43 1.85 -8.54 -14.72
C LEU A 43 0.75 -9.42 -14.12
N ARG A 44 0.87 -9.69 -12.83
CA ARG A 44 -0.07 -10.38 -11.97
C ARG A 44 -0.35 -9.57 -10.72
N PHE A 45 -1.40 -9.95 -10.00
CA PHE A 45 -1.78 -9.34 -8.75
C PHE A 45 -2.01 -10.42 -7.69
N GLY A 46 -1.52 -10.17 -6.49
CA GLY A 46 -2.00 -10.77 -5.26
C GLY A 46 -3.05 -9.87 -4.62
N GLY A 47 -3.84 -10.45 -3.73
CA GLY A 47 -4.74 -9.68 -2.89
C GLY A 47 -5.12 -10.44 -1.65
N VAL A 48 -5.55 -9.71 -0.64
CA VAL A 48 -6.08 -10.26 0.59
C VAL A 48 -7.44 -9.65 0.85
N TRP A 49 -8.42 -10.51 1.10
CA TRP A 49 -9.75 -10.10 1.49
C TRP A 49 -10.02 -10.48 2.93
N LEU A 50 -10.55 -9.54 3.70
CA LEU A 50 -10.88 -9.71 5.12
C LEU A 50 -12.38 -9.95 5.26
N ASN A 51 -12.79 -10.98 6.02
CA ASN A 51 -14.20 -11.15 6.36
C ASN A 51 -14.65 -9.93 7.18
N SER A 52 -15.53 -9.15 6.57
CA SER A 52 -15.98 -7.86 7.08
C SER A 52 -17.14 -8.08 8.05
N ASN A 53 -17.08 -7.38 9.18
CA ASN A 53 -18.30 -7.08 9.94
C ASN A 53 -18.94 -5.80 9.36
N GLU A 54 -20.21 -5.54 9.64
CA GLU A 54 -20.93 -4.35 9.11
C GLU A 54 -20.22 -3.00 9.40
N GLU A 55 -19.24 -2.94 10.32
CA GLU A 55 -18.50 -1.73 10.69
C GLU A 55 -17.20 -1.51 9.89
N PHE A 56 -16.68 -2.52 9.18
CA PHE A 56 -15.43 -2.44 8.41
C PHE A 56 -15.67 -2.64 6.91
N THR A 57 -16.02 -1.57 6.21
CA THR A 57 -16.18 -1.59 4.74
C THR A 57 -14.94 -1.03 4.05
N THR A 58 -14.64 -1.51 2.84
CA THR A 58 -13.63 -0.90 1.97
C THR A 58 -14.19 -0.51 0.61
N GLU A 59 -13.52 0.42 -0.05
CA GLU A 59 -13.74 0.75 -1.45
C GLU A 59 -12.46 0.56 -2.23
N MET A 60 -12.56 -0.14 -3.36
CA MET A 60 -11.42 -0.38 -4.22
C MET A 60 -11.64 0.20 -5.60
N LYS A 61 -10.58 0.77 -6.18
CA LYS A 61 -10.57 1.16 -7.58
C LYS A 61 -9.28 0.74 -8.25
N PHE A 62 -9.40 0.15 -9.44
CA PHE A 62 -8.30 -0.44 -10.19
C PHE A 62 -8.08 0.27 -11.52
N GLY A 63 -6.83 0.36 -11.99
CA GLY A 63 -6.53 0.83 -13.35
C GLY A 63 -6.70 2.34 -13.54
N MET A 64 -6.59 3.11 -12.46
CA MET A 64 -6.70 4.56 -12.52
C MET A 64 -5.49 5.17 -13.23
N LYS A 65 -5.73 6.19 -14.05
CA LYS A 65 -4.66 7.09 -14.54
C LYS A 65 -4.34 8.12 -13.47
N ASP A 66 -3.20 8.79 -13.59
CA ASP A 66 -2.73 9.80 -12.64
C ASP A 66 -3.80 10.84 -12.19
N LEU A 67 -4.43 11.54 -13.14
CA LEU A 67 -5.49 12.50 -12.83
C LEU A 67 -6.74 11.85 -12.23
N MET A 68 -7.07 10.62 -12.65
CA MET A 68 -8.22 9.90 -12.11
C MET A 68 -7.97 9.48 -10.67
N PHE A 69 -6.75 9.02 -10.36
CA PHE A 69 -6.33 8.71 -8.99
C PHE A 69 -6.45 9.96 -8.12
N SER A 70 -5.89 11.10 -8.55
CA SER A 70 -5.92 12.35 -7.78
C SER A 70 -7.35 12.83 -7.50
N ASN A 71 -8.25 12.73 -8.49
CA ASN A 71 -9.66 13.07 -8.31
C ASN A 71 -10.37 12.10 -7.36
N PHE A 72 -10.12 10.79 -7.49
CA PHE A 72 -10.72 9.78 -6.63
C PHE A 72 -10.19 9.89 -5.19
N TYR A 73 -8.91 10.22 -5.00
CA TYR A 73 -8.34 10.54 -3.69
C TYR A 73 -9.12 11.67 -3.02
N GLY A 74 -9.37 12.78 -3.75
CA GLY A 74 -10.17 13.89 -3.24
C GLY A 74 -11.60 13.49 -2.89
N GLU A 75 -12.26 12.70 -3.75
CA GLU A 75 -13.61 12.18 -3.51
C GLU A 75 -13.67 11.33 -2.23
N MET A 76 -12.70 10.43 -2.03
CA MET A 76 -12.63 9.59 -0.84
C MET A 76 -12.36 10.43 0.42
N ALA A 77 -11.49 11.44 0.33
CA ALA A 77 -11.25 12.36 1.43
C ALA A 77 -12.50 13.17 1.82
N ASP A 78 -13.29 13.65 0.84
CA ASP A 78 -14.57 14.34 1.07
C ASP A 78 -15.60 13.45 1.76
N ARG A 79 -15.47 12.13 1.59
CA ARG A 79 -16.32 11.11 2.21
C ARG A 79 -15.79 10.60 3.56
N ASP A 80 -14.72 11.20 4.06
CA ASP A 80 -14.00 10.81 5.30
C ASP A 80 -13.41 9.38 5.23
N TYR A 81 -12.82 9.03 4.09
CA TYR A 81 -12.03 7.81 3.88
C TYR A 81 -10.53 8.12 3.81
N ARG A 82 -9.71 7.10 4.01
CA ARG A 82 -8.26 7.11 3.79
C ARG A 82 -7.82 5.89 3.00
N LEU A 83 -6.62 5.93 2.40
CA LEU A 83 -6.06 4.73 1.80
C LEU A 83 -5.84 3.68 2.89
N ILE A 84 -5.81 2.42 2.50
CA ILE A 84 -5.13 1.40 3.29
C ILE A 84 -3.94 0.84 2.56
N ASP A 85 -4.00 0.91 1.23
CA ASP A 85 -3.07 0.26 0.34
C ASP A 85 -3.17 0.89 -1.07
N LEU A 86 -2.03 1.00 -1.77
CA LEU A 86 -1.86 1.65 -3.06
C LEU A 86 -0.78 0.97 -3.90
N GLU A 87 -1.19 0.47 -5.07
CA GLU A 87 -0.27 -0.09 -6.07
C GLU A 87 -0.08 0.86 -7.26
N ALA A 88 1.16 0.99 -7.74
CA ALA A 88 1.52 1.87 -8.86
C ALA A 88 2.24 1.17 -10.03
N TYR A 89 1.64 0.11 -10.56
CA TYR A 89 2.12 -0.63 -11.72
C TYR A 89 2.13 0.07 -13.08
N GLU A 90 3.06 -0.36 -13.94
CA GLU A 90 3.09 -0.01 -15.36
C GLU A 90 2.19 -0.90 -16.23
N THR A 91 1.44 -0.32 -17.17
CA THR A 91 0.83 -1.10 -18.27
C THR A 91 0.98 -0.37 -19.59
N ASN A 92 1.58 -1.06 -20.57
CA ASN A 92 1.87 -0.53 -21.91
C ASN A 92 2.63 0.82 -21.86
N GLY A 93 3.71 0.90 -21.07
CA GLY A 93 4.53 2.11 -20.95
C GLY A 93 3.84 3.27 -20.24
N LYS A 94 2.79 3.01 -19.44
CA LYS A 94 2.06 4.04 -18.70
C LYS A 94 1.71 3.54 -17.30
N THR A 95 2.08 4.31 -16.29
CA THR A 95 1.69 4.06 -14.89
C THR A 95 0.17 4.06 -14.73
N ARG A 96 -0.31 3.12 -13.92
CA ARG A 96 -1.68 3.04 -13.42
C ARG A 96 -1.64 2.89 -11.92
N TYR A 97 -2.79 3.12 -11.29
CA TYR A 97 -2.95 2.99 -9.86
C TYR A 97 -4.11 2.05 -9.56
N ALA A 98 -3.90 1.14 -8.62
CA ALA A 98 -4.96 0.48 -7.89
C ALA A 98 -4.88 0.93 -6.43
N ALA A 99 -6.02 1.10 -5.78
CA ALA A 99 -6.04 1.60 -4.42
C ALA A 99 -7.24 1.06 -3.66
N ILE A 100 -7.03 0.77 -2.39
CA ILE A 100 -8.08 0.37 -1.47
C ILE A 100 -8.21 1.44 -0.38
N TRP A 101 -9.45 1.69 0.01
CA TRP A 101 -9.83 2.76 0.92
C TRP A 101 -10.70 2.23 2.04
N LYS A 102 -10.57 2.80 3.24
CA LYS A 102 -11.47 2.53 4.38
C LYS A 102 -11.98 3.83 5.00
N PRO A 103 -13.08 3.81 5.77
CA PRO A 103 -13.46 4.91 6.62
C PRO A 103 -12.31 5.32 7.55
N LYS A 104 -12.02 6.62 7.60
CA LYS A 104 -10.91 7.20 8.34
C LYS A 104 -11.07 7.11 9.86
N GLN A 105 -12.32 7.00 10.35
CA GLN A 105 -12.66 6.82 11.77
C GLN A 105 -11.95 7.81 12.71
N GLY A 106 -11.78 9.06 12.28
CA GLY A 106 -11.14 10.11 13.07
C GLY A 106 -9.61 10.15 13.04
N GLU A 107 -8.94 9.22 12.34
CA GLU A 107 -7.49 9.27 12.10
C GLU A 107 -7.12 10.61 11.42
N LYS A 108 -6.01 11.25 11.80
CA LYS A 108 -5.45 12.32 10.96
C LYS A 108 -4.57 11.67 9.91
N VAL A 109 -4.71 12.07 8.66
CA VAL A 109 -4.04 11.44 7.53
C VAL A 109 -3.24 12.47 6.75
N ARG A 110 -2.10 12.03 6.21
CA ARG A 110 -1.29 12.75 5.22
C ARG A 110 -0.94 11.77 4.12
N PHE A 111 -1.07 12.19 2.87
CA PHE A 111 -0.65 11.41 1.73
C PHE A 111 0.25 12.28 0.85
N CYS A 112 1.34 11.71 0.38
CA CYS A 112 2.25 12.35 -0.56
C CYS A 112 2.62 11.33 -1.64
N ARG A 113 2.76 11.80 -2.88
CA ARG A 113 3.09 10.94 -4.02
C ARG A 113 3.97 11.68 -5.01
N GLY A 114 4.82 10.93 -5.71
CA GLY A 114 5.81 11.48 -6.63
C GLY A 114 7.02 12.05 -5.88
N LEU A 115 7.34 11.48 -4.72
CA LEU A 115 8.50 11.89 -3.94
C LEU A 115 9.75 11.22 -4.48
N SER A 116 10.78 11.99 -4.79
CA SER A 116 12.14 11.45 -4.92
C SER A 116 12.62 10.82 -3.61
N LYS A 117 13.73 10.07 -3.66
CA LYS A 117 14.37 9.51 -2.45
C LYS A 117 14.68 10.60 -1.42
N GLU A 118 15.25 11.72 -1.86
CA GLU A 118 15.65 12.82 -1.00
C GLU A 118 14.42 13.53 -0.39
N GLU A 119 13.35 13.69 -1.17
CA GLU A 119 12.10 14.27 -0.69
C GLU A 119 11.40 13.35 0.29
N PHE A 120 11.33 12.05 0.02
CA PHE A 120 10.79 11.07 0.96
C PHE A 120 11.53 11.11 2.31
N GLY A 121 12.86 11.10 2.30
CA GLY A 121 13.64 11.21 3.54
C GLY A 121 13.33 12.49 4.34
N ARG A 122 13.15 13.63 3.66
CA ARG A 122 12.74 14.88 4.30
C ARG A 122 11.31 14.85 4.82
N VAL A 123 10.36 14.36 4.02
CA VAL A 123 8.94 14.28 4.39
C VAL A 123 8.75 13.36 5.58
N SER A 124 9.35 12.17 5.56
CA SER A 124 9.27 11.21 6.66
C SER A 124 9.81 11.76 7.97
N ALA A 125 10.94 12.48 7.94
CA ALA A 125 11.48 13.14 9.14
C ALA A 125 10.54 14.22 9.69
N LEU A 126 9.83 14.95 8.82
CA LEU A 126 8.83 15.93 9.25
C LEU A 126 7.59 15.25 9.83
N MET A 127 7.11 14.16 9.21
CA MET A 127 5.97 13.38 9.70
C MET A 127 6.24 12.81 11.09
N GLU A 128 7.45 12.30 11.36
CA GLU A 128 7.85 11.82 12.69
C GLU A 128 7.77 12.93 13.74
N VAL A 129 8.30 14.12 13.45
CA VAL A 129 8.23 15.29 14.34
C VAL A 129 6.79 15.74 14.58
N ASP A 130 5.93 15.64 13.57
CA ASP A 130 4.51 16.01 13.64
C ASP A 130 3.63 14.91 14.30
N GLY A 131 4.23 13.81 14.77
CA GLY A 131 3.52 12.72 15.45
C GLY A 131 2.70 11.87 14.49
N PHE A 132 3.22 11.58 13.30
CA PHE A 132 2.64 10.67 12.32
C PHE A 132 3.54 9.44 12.14
N ARG A 133 2.93 8.28 11.83
CA ARG A 133 3.63 7.07 11.37
C ARG A 133 3.27 6.74 9.94
N LEU A 134 4.24 6.17 9.24
CA LEU A 134 4.05 5.57 7.92
C LEU A 134 3.16 4.33 8.06
N VAL A 135 2.23 4.15 7.13
CA VAL A 135 1.30 3.00 7.14
C VAL A 135 1.23 2.26 5.81
N ASP A 136 1.82 2.83 4.78
CA ASP A 136 1.79 2.38 3.38
C ASP A 136 2.93 3.09 2.64
N ILE A 137 3.70 2.38 1.81
CA ILE A 137 4.82 2.94 1.03
C ILE A 137 5.03 2.23 -0.31
N GLU A 138 4.40 2.76 -1.35
CA GLU A 138 4.63 2.25 -2.69
C GLU A 138 5.82 2.92 -3.40
N GLY A 139 6.74 2.10 -3.90
CA GLY A 139 7.94 2.48 -4.65
C GLY A 139 7.79 2.21 -6.15
N TYR A 140 7.61 3.24 -6.96
CA TYR A 140 7.28 3.06 -8.37
C TYR A 140 8.12 3.93 -9.31
N ASN A 141 8.32 3.44 -10.54
CA ASN A 141 9.11 4.16 -11.54
C ASN A 141 8.20 5.00 -12.46
N VAL A 142 8.57 6.27 -12.63
CA VAL A 142 8.00 7.17 -13.65
C VAL A 142 9.14 7.62 -14.56
N ASP A 143 9.05 7.31 -15.85
CA ASP A 143 10.08 7.64 -16.85
C ASP A 143 11.51 7.22 -16.44
N GLY A 144 11.63 6.06 -15.76
CA GLY A 144 12.91 5.51 -15.28
C GLY A 144 13.45 6.17 -14.01
N GLN A 145 12.66 7.00 -13.33
CA GLN A 145 12.98 7.57 -12.03
C GLN A 145 12.13 6.94 -10.94
N LEU A 146 12.80 6.43 -9.90
CA LEU A 146 12.13 5.90 -8.71
C LEU A 146 11.48 7.04 -7.93
N ASN A 147 10.19 6.89 -7.67
CA ASN A 147 9.36 7.77 -6.87
C ASN A 147 8.69 6.97 -5.75
N PHE A 148 8.26 7.66 -4.71
CA PHE A 148 7.50 7.08 -3.61
C PHE A 148 6.11 7.71 -3.53
N ALA A 149 5.11 6.88 -3.27
CA ALA A 149 3.82 7.25 -2.71
C ALA A 149 3.78 6.74 -1.28
N CYS A 150 3.21 7.51 -0.37
CA CYS A 150 3.08 7.03 0.98
C CYS A 150 1.90 7.67 1.70
N GLU A 151 1.30 6.90 2.58
CA GLU A 151 0.32 7.40 3.53
C GLU A 151 0.87 7.37 4.96
N TRP A 152 0.54 8.41 5.71
CA TRP A 152 0.82 8.50 7.12
C TRP A 152 -0.45 8.76 7.91
N VAL A 153 -0.55 8.15 9.08
CA VAL A 153 -1.63 8.41 10.05
C VAL A 153 -1.06 8.95 11.36
N SER A 154 -1.84 9.74 12.09
CA SER A 154 -1.45 10.21 13.41
C SER A 154 -1.11 9.05 14.33
N LEU A 155 0.03 9.15 15.01
CA LEU A 155 0.46 8.23 16.05
C LEU A 155 -0.48 8.36 17.26
N ASP A 156 -1.01 7.24 17.75
CA ASP A 156 -1.45 7.15 19.14
C ASP A 156 -0.18 7.10 20.00
N GLU A 157 -0.10 7.88 21.09
CA GLU A 157 1.06 7.93 22.00
C GLU A 157 1.50 6.54 22.51
N LYS A 158 0.62 5.53 22.43
CA LYS A 158 0.91 4.14 22.84
C LYS A 158 1.47 3.26 21.72
N GLN A 159 1.48 3.71 20.46
CA GLN A 159 1.88 2.89 19.33
C GLN A 159 3.29 3.27 18.86
N LEU A 160 4.27 2.41 19.13
CA LEU A 160 5.58 2.52 18.48
C LEU A 160 5.48 2.06 17.02
N SER A 161 6.23 2.70 16.13
CA SER A 161 6.31 2.35 14.72
C SER A 161 7.75 2.51 14.24
N GLN A 162 8.16 1.62 13.34
CA GLN A 162 9.47 1.61 12.69
C GLN A 162 9.20 1.29 11.22
N PHE A 163 9.96 1.90 10.31
CA PHE A 163 9.97 1.51 8.90
C PHE A 163 11.41 1.36 8.40
N ALA A 164 11.58 0.67 7.29
CA ALA A 164 12.79 0.67 6.50
C ALA A 164 12.40 0.95 5.05
N TYR A 165 13.37 1.24 4.20
CA TYR A 165 13.15 1.35 2.76
C TYR A 165 14.50 1.27 2.07
N ARG A 166 14.49 0.78 0.83
CA ARG A 166 15.68 0.58 -0.01
C ARG A 166 16.71 -0.34 0.65
N ILE A 167 16.23 -1.36 1.34
CA ILE A 167 17.08 -2.40 1.93
C ILE A 167 17.07 -3.64 1.05
N MET A 168 18.18 -4.38 1.05
CA MET A 168 18.28 -5.64 0.31
C MET A 168 17.60 -6.77 1.08
N ALA A 169 17.35 -7.91 0.42
CA ALA A 169 16.63 -9.03 1.01
C ALA A 169 17.25 -9.51 2.34
N ASP A 170 18.57 -9.63 2.40
CA ASP A 170 19.29 -10.06 3.60
C ASP A 170 19.14 -9.08 4.77
N GLU A 171 19.23 -7.78 4.48
CA GLU A 171 18.99 -6.72 5.46
C GLU A 171 17.54 -6.71 5.93
N TYR A 172 16.57 -6.88 5.02
CA TYR A 172 15.14 -7.02 5.38
C TYR A 172 14.94 -8.17 6.36
N TYR A 173 15.42 -9.38 6.06
CA TYR A 173 15.23 -10.53 6.94
C TYR A 173 15.86 -10.31 8.31
N GLN A 174 17.06 -9.73 8.37
CA GLN A 174 17.74 -9.43 9.63
C GLN A 174 16.96 -8.39 10.45
N LYS A 175 16.51 -7.30 9.81
CA LYS A 175 15.81 -6.21 10.49
C LYS A 175 14.43 -6.64 10.97
N ASN A 176 13.67 -7.37 10.14
CA ASN A 176 12.37 -7.90 10.52
C ASN A 176 12.49 -8.87 11.71
N ALA A 177 13.47 -9.77 11.69
CA ALA A 177 13.72 -10.68 12.82
C ALA A 177 14.10 -9.93 14.11
N ALA A 178 14.92 -8.87 14.02
CA ALA A 178 15.26 -8.04 15.17
C ALA A 178 14.04 -7.31 15.74
N LEU A 179 13.25 -6.65 14.89
CA LEU A 179 12.03 -5.94 15.30
C LEU A 179 10.99 -6.88 15.91
N ALA A 180 10.84 -8.09 15.35
CA ALA A 180 9.97 -9.11 15.92
C ALA A 180 10.40 -9.52 17.34
N ASN A 181 11.71 -9.69 17.57
CA ASN A 181 12.24 -9.98 18.91
C ASN A 181 12.02 -8.82 19.90
N ASP A 182 11.98 -7.59 19.41
CA ASP A 182 11.68 -6.39 20.20
C ASP A 182 10.17 -6.17 20.42
N GLY A 183 9.32 -7.09 19.94
CA GLY A 183 7.86 -7.07 20.14
C GLY A 183 7.08 -6.29 19.09
N TYR A 184 7.71 -5.87 17.99
CA TYR A 184 7.01 -5.31 16.84
C TYR A 184 6.36 -6.43 16.00
N ARG A 185 5.36 -6.05 15.20
CA ARG A 185 4.81 -6.90 14.14
C ARG A 185 5.01 -6.20 12.80
N LEU A 186 5.35 -6.97 11.77
CA LEU A 186 5.30 -6.49 10.39
C LEU A 186 3.85 -6.20 10.03
N THR A 187 3.59 -5.03 9.47
CA THR A 187 2.23 -4.61 9.06
C THR A 187 2.10 -4.40 7.57
N ASP A 188 3.23 -4.25 6.88
CA ASP A 188 3.31 -3.87 5.48
C ASP A 188 4.71 -4.26 4.97
N ILE A 189 4.82 -4.64 3.70
CA ILE A 189 6.10 -4.97 3.05
C ILE A 189 5.99 -4.71 1.56
N GLU A 190 6.92 -3.94 1.04
CA GLU A 190 6.85 -3.47 -0.35
C GLU A 190 8.08 -3.92 -1.12
N VAL A 191 7.91 -4.32 -2.37
CA VAL A 191 9.00 -4.84 -3.21
C VAL A 191 9.08 -4.09 -4.53
N TYR A 192 10.17 -3.34 -4.74
CA TYR A 192 10.30 -2.47 -5.90
C TYR A 192 11.70 -2.48 -6.54
N GLU A 193 11.74 -2.27 -7.86
CA GLU A 193 12.99 -2.20 -8.62
C GLU A 193 13.59 -0.79 -8.58
N ILE A 194 14.86 -0.69 -8.17
CA ILE A 194 15.63 0.58 -8.13
C ILE A 194 16.52 0.79 -9.37
N GLY A 195 16.37 -0.09 -10.36
CA GLY A 195 17.00 -0.06 -11.68
C GLY A 195 17.96 -1.21 -11.95
N ARG A 196 18.10 -1.60 -13.23
CA ARG A 196 18.98 -2.68 -13.70
C ARG A 196 18.66 -4.06 -13.09
N GLY A 197 17.40 -4.29 -12.70
CA GLY A 197 16.95 -5.52 -12.05
C GLY A 197 17.36 -5.64 -10.58
N GLU A 198 17.84 -4.57 -9.95
CA GLU A 198 18.10 -4.55 -8.51
C GLU A 198 16.77 -4.30 -7.76
N ILE A 199 16.40 -5.26 -6.92
CA ILE A 199 15.17 -5.25 -6.12
C ILE A 199 15.51 -4.83 -4.70
N CYS A 200 14.69 -3.94 -4.15
CA CYS A 200 14.74 -3.54 -2.75
C CYS A 200 13.39 -3.75 -2.06
N TYR A 201 13.46 -3.71 -0.73
CA TYR A 201 12.33 -3.84 0.17
C TYR A 201 12.12 -2.54 0.95
N ALA A 202 10.87 -2.28 1.35
CA ALA A 202 10.52 -1.34 2.41
C ALA A 202 9.73 -2.05 3.52
#